data_AF-A0A6V7HTY8-F1
#
_entry.id   AF-A0A6V7HTY8-F1
#
_cell.length_a   1.000
_cell.length_b   1.000
_cell.length_c   1.000
_cell.angle_alpha   90.00
_cell.angle_beta   90.00
_cell.angle_gamma   90.00
#
_symmetry.space_group_name_H-M   'P 1'
#
loop_
_entity.id
_entity.type
_entity.pdbx_description
1 polymer ?
#
loop_
_entity_poly.entity_id
_entity_poly.type
_entity_poly.pdbx_seq_one_letter_code
_entity_poly.pdbx_strand_id
1 'polypeptide(L)'
;KAVRKATSNDPWGPSSTLMAEIADLTYNVVAFTEIMQMLWKRLNDHGKNWRHVYKALVLLEYLIKTGSEKVAQQCKENIFAIQTLKDFQYMEGPKDQGVNVREKAKQLVALLKDDERLRNERARALKAKERFAQSVSGFGSDGLDAMSSLGD
;
A
#
# COMPACT_ATOMS: atom_id res chain seq x y z
N LYS A 1 2.10 -14.62 0.08
CA LYS A 1 0.63 -14.77 -0.11
C LYS A 1 -0.13 -13.44 0.02
N ALA A 2 0.17 -12.61 1.03
CA ALA A 2 -0.48 -11.31 1.28
C ALA A 2 -0.48 -10.34 0.08
N VAL A 3 0.66 -10.14 -0.60
CA VAL A 3 0.74 -9.24 -1.78
C VAL A 3 -0.17 -9.67 -2.93
N ARG A 4 -0.31 -10.98 -3.17
CA ARG A 4 -1.23 -11.51 -4.20
C ARG A 4 -2.69 -11.21 -3.86
N LYS A 5 -3.06 -11.29 -2.58
CA LYS A 5 -4.40 -10.93 -2.08
C LYS A 5 -4.63 -9.42 -2.21
N ALA A 6 -3.66 -8.59 -1.83
CA ALA A 6 -3.76 -7.14 -1.93
C ALA A 6 -3.87 -6.64 -3.38
N THR A 7 -3.31 -7.40 -4.33
CA THR A 7 -3.31 -7.11 -5.78
C THR A 7 -4.19 -8.08 -6.58
N SER A 8 -5.24 -8.63 -5.98
CA SER A 8 -6.20 -9.49 -6.68
C SER A 8 -7.01 -8.71 -7.73
N ASN A 9 -7.66 -9.42 -8.66
CA ASN A 9 -8.54 -8.81 -9.67
C ASN A 9 -9.94 -8.47 -9.12
N ASP A 10 -10.15 -8.56 -7.81
CA ASP A 10 -11.43 -8.23 -7.18
C ASP A 10 -11.74 -6.73 -7.36
N PRO A 11 -13.04 -6.34 -7.43
CA PRO A 11 -13.43 -4.97 -7.72
C PRO A 11 -13.16 -3.98 -6.57
N TRP A 12 -12.78 -4.46 -5.38
CA TRP A 12 -12.41 -3.63 -4.23
C TRP A 12 -10.89 -3.50 -4.05
N GLY A 13 -10.47 -2.40 -3.44
CA GLY A 13 -9.08 -2.15 -3.06
C GLY A 13 -8.59 -3.03 -1.90
N PRO A 14 -7.27 -3.12 -1.68
CA PRO A 14 -6.73 -3.79 -0.50
C PRO A 14 -7.17 -3.09 0.79
N SER A 15 -7.45 -3.86 1.85
CA SER A 15 -7.77 -3.28 3.15
C SER A 15 -6.55 -2.66 3.82
N SER A 16 -6.75 -1.60 4.62
CA SER A 16 -5.68 -0.93 5.36
C SER A 16 -4.89 -1.90 6.26
N THR A 17 -5.57 -2.82 6.94
CA THR A 17 -4.93 -3.85 7.77
C THR A 17 -3.99 -4.74 6.97
N LEU A 18 -4.41 -5.20 5.78
CA LEU A 18 -3.57 -6.04 4.92
C LEU A 18 -2.35 -5.26 4.39
N MET A 19 -2.54 -3.98 4.04
CA MET A 19 -1.42 -3.13 3.62
C MET A 19 -0.44 -2.85 4.76
N ALA A 20 -0.95 -2.64 5.99
CA ALA A 20 -0.13 -2.46 7.18
C ALA A 20 0.74 -3.70 7.46
N GLU A 21 0.16 -4.90 7.41
CA GLU A 21 0.89 -6.16 7.55
C GLU A 21 2.01 -6.29 6.50
N ILE A 22 1.73 -5.99 5.24
CA ILE A 22 2.75 -6.01 4.17
C ILE A 22 3.82 -4.95 4.42
N ALA A 23 3.44 -3.76 4.91
CA ALA A 23 4.39 -2.69 5.27
C ALA A 23 5.38 -3.14 6.35
N ASP A 24 4.91 -3.83 7.39
CA ASP A 24 5.78 -4.38 8.43
C ASP A 24 6.72 -5.46 7.88
N LEU A 25 6.24 -6.32 7.00
CA LEU A 25 7.06 -7.35 6.36
C LEU A 25 8.17 -6.77 5.47
N THR A 26 8.06 -5.53 4.99
CA THR A 26 9.13 -4.90 4.18
C THR A 26 10.44 -4.65 4.95
N TYR A 27 10.43 -4.76 6.28
CA TYR A 27 11.65 -4.69 7.09
C TYR A 27 12.42 -6.02 7.15
N ASN A 28 11.78 -7.14 6.79
CA ASN A 28 12.45 -8.43 6.63
C ASN A 28 13.07 -8.53 5.23
N VAL A 29 14.38 -8.80 5.14
CA VAL A 29 15.13 -8.77 3.88
C VAL A 29 14.63 -9.79 2.85
N VAL A 30 14.28 -11.00 3.30
CA VAL A 30 13.78 -12.06 2.40
C VAL A 30 12.38 -11.69 1.91
N ALA A 31 11.48 -11.33 2.82
CA ALA A 31 10.12 -10.92 2.47
C ALA A 31 10.10 -9.68 1.58
N PHE A 32 10.98 -8.70 1.84
CA PHE A 32 11.12 -7.49 1.01
C PHE A 32 11.34 -7.86 -0.47
N THR A 33 12.26 -8.79 -0.73
CA THR A 33 12.59 -9.21 -2.09
C THR A 33 11.38 -9.82 -2.79
N GLU A 34 10.67 -10.73 -2.12
CA GLU A 34 9.46 -11.36 -2.66
C GLU A 34 8.31 -10.36 -2.87
N ILE A 35 8.13 -9.41 -1.94
CA ILE A 35 7.11 -8.36 -2.01
C ILE A 35 7.35 -7.48 -3.23
N MET A 36 8.57 -6.97 -3.38
CA MET A 36 8.92 -6.08 -4.48
C MET A 36 8.87 -6.80 -5.83
N GLN A 37 9.37 -8.04 -5.92
CA GLN A 37 9.25 -8.86 -7.14
C GLN A 37 7.79 -9.06 -7.57
N MET A 38 6.89 -9.35 -6.63
CA MET A 38 5.47 -9.51 -6.93
C MET A 38 4.81 -8.19 -7.36
N LEU A 39 5.14 -7.08 -6.70
CA LEU A 39 4.65 -5.75 -7.08
C LEU A 39 5.08 -5.38 -8.50
N TRP A 40 6.36 -5.54 -8.84
CA TRP A 40 6.85 -5.27 -10.20
C TRP A 40 6.18 -6.16 -11.24
N LYS A 41 5.98 -7.44 -10.94
CA LYS A 41 5.21 -8.35 -11.80
C LYS A 41 3.78 -7.84 -12.06
N ARG A 42 3.10 -7.35 -11.02
CA ARG A 42 1.72 -6.83 -11.11
C ARG A 42 1.63 -5.49 -11.83
N LEU A 43 2.65 -4.65 -11.69
CA LEU A 43 2.73 -3.37 -12.41
C LEU A 43 2.95 -3.58 -13.92
N ASN A 44 3.53 -4.72 -14.31
CA ASN A 44 3.73 -5.11 -15.70
C ASN A 44 2.56 -5.92 -16.30
N ASP A 45 1.40 -5.96 -15.64
CA ASP A 45 0.17 -6.50 -16.24
C ASP A 45 -0.44 -5.50 -17.25
N HIS A 46 -1.28 -5.98 -18.17
CA HIS A 46 -1.87 -5.17 -19.24
C HIS A 46 -3.36 -5.45 -19.45
N GLY A 47 -4.04 -4.53 -20.16
CA GLY A 47 -5.40 -4.71 -20.66
C GLY A 47 -6.42 -5.06 -19.56
N LYS A 48 -7.13 -6.18 -19.73
CA LYS A 48 -8.17 -6.65 -18.80
C LYS A 48 -7.73 -6.84 -17.35
N ASN A 49 -6.43 -6.93 -17.11
CA ASN A 49 -5.83 -7.04 -15.79
C ASN A 49 -5.51 -5.67 -15.15
N TRP A 50 -6.09 -4.57 -15.63
CA TRP A 50 -5.87 -3.22 -15.11
C TRP A 50 -6.03 -3.09 -13.58
N ARG A 51 -6.88 -3.90 -12.93
CA ARG A 51 -7.04 -3.89 -11.47
C ARG A 51 -5.78 -4.37 -10.75
N HIS A 52 -5.03 -5.32 -11.32
CA HIS A 52 -3.73 -5.74 -10.80
C HIS A 52 -2.76 -4.55 -10.76
N VAL A 53 -2.66 -3.82 -11.87
CA VAL A 53 -1.78 -2.66 -12.02
C VAL A 53 -2.20 -1.55 -11.05
N TYR A 54 -3.48 -1.20 -11.02
CA TYR A 54 -4.02 -0.17 -10.13
C TYR A 54 -3.79 -0.52 -8.65
N LYS A 55 -4.15 -1.74 -8.23
CA LYS A 55 -3.99 -2.17 -6.83
C LYS A 55 -2.53 -2.34 -6.43
N ALA A 56 -1.65 -2.67 -7.37
CA ALA A 56 -0.21 -2.65 -7.14
C ALA A 56 0.30 -1.22 -6.91
N LEU A 57 -0.16 -0.23 -7.67
CA LEU A 57 0.16 1.19 -7.42
C LEU A 57 -0.38 1.68 -6.08
N VAL A 58 -1.58 1.27 -5.69
CA VAL A 58 -2.17 1.58 -4.37
C VAL A 58 -1.32 1.01 -3.24
N LEU A 59 -0.97 -0.28 -3.32
CA LEU A 59 -0.11 -0.91 -2.33
C LEU A 59 1.28 -0.26 -2.32
N LEU A 60 1.88 -0.02 -3.48
CA LEU A 60 3.21 0.57 -3.59
C LEU A 60 3.27 1.96 -2.95
N GLU A 61 2.26 2.82 -3.19
CA GLU A 61 2.16 4.12 -2.51
C GLU A 61 2.12 3.96 -0.98
N TYR A 62 1.30 3.03 -0.48
CA TYR A 62 1.21 2.78 0.96
C TYR A 62 2.57 2.36 1.53
N LEU A 63 3.25 1.40 0.89
CA LEU A 63 4.58 0.92 1.32
C LEU A 63 5.65 2.01 1.25
N ILE A 64 5.62 2.87 0.22
CA ILE A 64 6.50 4.04 0.10
C ILE A 64 6.27 5.02 1.26
N LYS A 65 5.07 5.09 1.83
CA LYS A 65 4.75 6.01 2.94
C LYS A 65 4.96 5.40 4.33
N THR A 66 4.76 4.09 4.51
CA THR A 66 4.71 3.47 5.84
C THR A 66 5.61 2.24 6.03
N GLY A 67 6.24 1.75 4.96
CA GLY A 67 7.16 0.62 5.00
C GLY A 67 8.63 1.07 5.09
N SER A 68 9.53 0.11 4.91
CA SER A 68 10.99 0.33 4.84
C SER A 68 11.36 1.39 3.81
N GLU A 69 12.32 2.27 4.15
CA GLU A 69 12.87 3.28 3.24
C GLU A 69 13.40 2.66 1.92
N LYS A 70 13.82 1.40 1.98
CA LYS A 70 14.28 0.63 0.80
C LYS A 70 13.22 0.54 -0.30
N VAL A 71 11.93 0.59 0.05
CA VAL A 71 10.83 0.58 -0.94
C VAL A 71 10.91 1.84 -1.79
N ALA A 72 10.99 3.02 -1.17
CA ALA A 72 11.09 4.29 -1.87
C ALA A 72 12.38 4.37 -2.70
N GLN A 73 13.50 3.91 -2.14
CA GLN A 73 14.79 3.86 -2.85
C GLN A 73 14.70 3.02 -4.13
N GLN A 74 14.21 1.78 -4.06
CA GLN A 74 14.09 0.91 -5.23
C GLN A 74 13.10 1.47 -6.27
N CYS A 75 12.06 2.18 -5.83
CA CYS A 75 11.12 2.85 -6.73
C CYS A 75 11.73 4.04 -7.45
N LYS A 76 12.63 4.79 -6.80
CA LYS A 76 13.38 5.89 -7.45
C LYS A 76 14.36 5.35 -8.49
N GLU A 77 15.09 4.28 -8.15
CA GLU A 77 16.01 3.60 -9.06
C GLU A 77 15.31 3.07 -10.32
N ASN A 78 14.07 2.57 -10.16
CA ASN A 78 13.26 2.02 -11.26
C ASN A 78 12.08 2.93 -11.64
N ILE A 79 12.20 4.25 -11.45
CA ILE A 79 11.07 5.18 -11.60
C ILE A 79 10.45 5.13 -12.99
N PHE A 80 11.23 4.81 -14.03
CA PHE A 80 10.74 4.66 -15.39
C PHE A 80 9.64 3.61 -15.52
N ALA A 81 9.73 2.48 -14.80
CA ALA A 81 8.70 1.44 -14.80
C ALA A 81 7.35 1.94 -14.27
N ILE A 82 7.36 2.92 -13.36
CA ILE A 82 6.15 3.57 -12.85
C ILE A 82 5.70 4.69 -13.81
N GLN A 83 6.65 5.41 -14.43
CA GLN A 83 6.34 6.49 -15.37
C GLN A 83 5.60 6.03 -16.62
N THR A 84 5.91 4.86 -17.16
CA THR A 84 5.19 4.32 -18.33
C THR A 84 3.69 4.08 -18.06
N LEU A 85 3.32 3.86 -16.79
CA LEU A 85 1.91 3.67 -16.40
C LEU A 85 1.09 4.96 -16.46
N LYS A 86 1.73 6.14 -16.60
CA LYS A 86 1.03 7.41 -16.85
C LYS A 86 0.31 7.42 -18.20
N ASP A 87 0.67 6.53 -19.11
CA ASP A 87 0.09 6.38 -20.45
C ASP A 87 -0.71 5.06 -20.58
N PHE A 88 -1.00 4.38 -19.46
CA PHE A 88 -1.77 3.13 -19.47
C PHE A 88 -3.17 3.30 -20.06
N GLN A 89 -3.54 2.46 -21.02
CA GLN A 89 -4.85 2.49 -21.68
C GLN A 89 -5.57 1.16 -21.54
N TYR A 90 -6.84 1.22 -21.12
CA TYR A 90 -7.75 0.09 -21.20
C TYR A 90 -9.21 0.58 -21.19
N MET A 91 -9.94 0.25 -22.24
CA MET A 91 -11.37 0.51 -22.38
C MET A 91 -12.16 -0.76 -22.10
N GLU A 92 -13.17 -0.66 -21.24
CA GLU A 92 -14.16 -1.72 -20.99
C GLU A 92 -15.52 -1.22 -21.49
N GLY A 93 -15.83 -1.53 -22.76
CA GLY A 93 -16.90 -0.87 -23.49
C GLY A 93 -16.64 0.64 -23.62
N PRO A 94 -17.59 1.52 -23.26
CA PRO A 94 -17.39 2.96 -23.28
C PRO A 94 -16.57 3.50 -22.10
N LYS A 95 -16.24 2.66 -21.10
CA LYS A 95 -15.60 3.10 -19.86
C LYS A 95 -14.07 3.00 -19.95
N ASP A 96 -13.39 4.12 -19.77
CA ASP A 96 -11.94 4.16 -19.60
C ASP A 96 -11.56 3.70 -18.18
N GLN A 97 -11.10 2.46 -18.07
CA GLN A 97 -10.62 1.89 -16.81
C GLN A 97 -9.14 2.22 -16.57
N GLY A 98 -8.42 2.68 -17.59
CA GLY A 98 -7.03 3.08 -17.50
C GLY A 98 -6.83 4.45 -16.81
N VAL A 99 -7.84 5.32 -16.80
CA VAL A 99 -7.72 6.68 -16.25
C VAL A 99 -7.22 6.71 -14.81
N ASN A 100 -7.72 5.82 -13.95
CA ASN A 100 -7.31 5.73 -12.54
C ASN A 100 -5.87 5.22 -12.38
N VAL A 101 -5.42 4.33 -13.28
CA VAL A 101 -4.01 3.89 -13.32
C VAL A 101 -3.11 5.08 -13.66
N ARG A 102 -3.47 5.84 -14.70
CA ARG A 102 -2.69 7.00 -15.15
C ARG A 102 -2.59 8.07 -14.07
N GLU A 103 -3.71 8.44 -13.46
CA GLU A 103 -3.74 9.46 -12.39
C GLU A 103 -2.91 9.03 -11.17
N LYS A 104 -3.06 7.77 -10.73
CA LYS A 104 -2.28 7.22 -9.62
C LYS A 104 -0.78 7.19 -9.92
N ALA A 105 -0.40 6.79 -11.13
CA ALA A 105 1.00 6.77 -11.57
C ALA A 105 1.60 8.18 -11.60
N LYS A 106 0.86 9.19 -12.10
CA LYS A 106 1.30 10.60 -12.09
C LYS A 106 1.57 11.09 -10.67
N GLN A 107 0.64 10.85 -9.75
CA GLN A 107 0.78 11.25 -8.35
C GLN A 107 1.97 10.57 -7.68
N LEU A 108 2.16 9.27 -7.93
CA LEU A 108 3.25 8.51 -7.33
C LEU A 108 4.63 8.95 -7.86
N VAL A 109 4.75 9.18 -9.17
CA VAL A 109 5.96 9.72 -9.78
C VAL A 109 6.26 11.12 -9.24
N ALA A 110 5.25 11.98 -9.09
CA ALA A 110 5.44 13.31 -8.52
C ALA A 110 5.94 13.25 -7.07
N LEU A 111 5.40 12.33 -6.26
CA LEU A 111 5.88 12.10 -4.90
C LEU A 111 7.32 11.59 -4.85
N LEU A 112 7.68 10.64 -5.70
CA LEU A 112 9.03 10.03 -5.73
C LEU A 112 10.13 10.99 -6.20
N LYS A 113 9.77 12.04 -6.94
CA LYS A 113 10.70 13.08 -7.41
C LYS A 113 10.93 14.21 -6.42
N ASP A 114 10.12 14.31 -5.37
CA ASP A 114 10.16 15.37 -4.37
C ASP A 114 10.54 14.77 -3.01
N ASP A 115 11.84 14.80 -2.71
CA ASP A 115 12.40 14.17 -1.52
C ASP A 115 11.90 14.79 -0.21
N GLU A 116 11.70 16.11 -0.20
CA GLU A 116 11.21 16.82 0.97
C GLU A 116 9.74 16.46 1.23
N ARG A 117 8.91 16.52 0.19
CA ARG A 117 7.51 16.11 0.30
C ARG A 117 7.39 14.65 0.70
N LEU A 118 8.19 13.76 0.12
CA LEU A 118 8.19 12.34 0.46
C LEU A 118 8.53 12.12 1.94
N ARG A 119 9.56 12.80 2.46
CA ARG A 119 9.92 12.73 3.89
C ARG A 119 8.76 13.16 4.78
N ASN A 120 8.11 14.27 4.44
CA ASN A 120 6.97 14.80 5.20
C ASN A 120 5.74 13.88 5.14
N GLU A 121 5.41 13.33 3.97
CA GLU A 121 4.34 12.33 3.80
C GLU A 121 4.60 11.07 4.63
N ARG A 122 5.85 10.57 4.63
CA ARG A 122 6.25 9.41 5.44
C ARG A 122 6.09 9.67 6.94
N ALA A 123 6.58 10.80 7.44
CA ALA A 123 6.44 11.19 8.85
C ALA A 123 4.96 11.23 9.27
N ARG A 124 4.09 11.82 8.44
CA ARG A 124 2.65 11.87 8.70
C ARG A 124 2.00 10.49 8.67
N ALA A 125 2.33 9.68 7.67
CA ALA A 125 1.72 8.37 7.46
C ALA A 125 2.11 7.36 8.57
N LEU A 126 3.36 7.37 9.01
CA LEU A 126 3.82 6.53 10.13
C LEU A 126 3.11 6.89 11.43
N LYS A 127 2.99 8.19 11.75
CA LYS A 127 2.24 8.66 12.93
C LYS A 127 0.76 8.26 12.88
N ALA A 128 0.14 8.29 11.70
CA ALA A 128 -1.25 7.84 11.53
C ALA A 128 -1.38 6.32 11.72
N LYS A 129 -0.43 5.53 11.19
CA LYS A 129 -0.40 4.07 11.34
C LYS A 129 -0.23 3.65 12.81
N GLU A 130 0.65 4.32 13.56
CA GLU A 130 0.86 4.06 14.99
C GLU A 130 -0.42 4.29 15.82
N ARG A 131 -1.11 5.41 15.58
CA ARG A 131 -2.40 5.71 16.24
C ARG A 131 -3.46 4.67 15.93
N PHE A 132 -3.54 4.23 14.69
CA PHE A 132 -4.48 3.19 14.28
C PHE A 132 -4.17 1.87 15.00
N ALA A 133 -2.90 1.46 15.06
CA ALA A 133 -2.48 0.27 15.77
C ALA A 133 -2.86 0.31 17.27
N GLN A 134 -2.63 1.45 17.93
CA GLN A 134 -3.00 1.67 19.33
C GLN A 134 -4.52 1.57 19.56
N SER A 135 -5.32 2.13 18.65
CA SER A 135 -6.77 2.07 18.75
C SER A 135 -7.30 0.63 18.61
N VAL A 136 -6.70 -0.18 17.75
CA VAL A 136 -7.09 -1.59 17.56
C VAL A 136 -6.69 -2.44 18.75
N SER A 137 -5.56 -2.16 19.40
CA SER A 137 -5.13 -2.85 20.63
C SER A 137 -5.89 -2.43 21.89
N GLY A 138 -6.48 -1.23 21.91
CA GLY A 138 -7.19 -0.68 23.07
C GLY A 138 -8.60 -1.24 23.31
N PHE A 139 -9.20 -1.91 22.32
CA PHE A 139 -10.52 -2.54 22.46
C PHE A 139 -10.49 -3.92 23.14
N GLY A 140 -9.39 -4.28 23.82
CA GLY A 140 -9.16 -5.62 24.37
C GLY A 140 -8.99 -5.74 25.89
N SER A 141 -9.14 -4.67 26.69
CA SER A 141 -8.84 -4.75 28.14
C SER A 141 -9.68 -3.92 29.10
N ASP A 142 -10.94 -3.59 28.80
CA ASP A 142 -11.85 -3.00 29.80
C ASP A 142 -13.07 -3.91 29.97
N GLY A 143 -13.02 -4.80 30.96
CA GLY A 143 -14.17 -5.65 31.26
C GLY A 143 -13.99 -6.82 32.23
N LEU A 144 -13.06 -6.80 33.18
CA LEU A 144 -13.06 -7.69 34.35
C LEU A 144 -12.21 -7.04 35.44
N ASP A 145 -12.81 -6.25 36.32
CA ASP A 145 -12.34 -5.98 37.71
C ASP A 145 -13.27 -4.94 38.37
N ALA A 146 -14.56 -5.23 38.46
CA ALA A 146 -15.47 -4.48 39.31
C ALA A 146 -16.75 -5.27 39.61
N MET A 147 -16.67 -6.31 40.45
CA MET A 147 -17.76 -6.77 41.34
C MET A 147 -17.32 -7.99 42.16
N SER A 148 -16.91 -7.81 43.42
CA SER A 148 -17.23 -8.70 44.56
C SER A 148 -16.30 -8.44 45.75
N SER A 149 -16.43 -7.25 46.35
CA SER A 149 -16.24 -7.11 47.79
C SER A 149 -17.48 -6.42 48.31
N LEU A 150 -18.40 -7.24 48.83
CA LEU A 150 -19.46 -6.90 49.78
C LEU A 150 -20.25 -8.18 50.06
N GLY A 151 -20.14 -8.67 51.28
CA GLY A 151 -20.82 -9.87 51.76
C GLY A 151 -20.28 -10.27 53.12
N ASP A 152 -20.79 -9.58 54.14
CA ASP A 152 -20.91 -10.11 55.51
C ASP A 152 -21.63 -11.47 55.54
#